data_AF-A0A6P4ILK8-F1
#
_entry.id   AF-A0A6P4ILK8-F1
#
_cell.length_a   1.000
_cell.length_b   1.000
_cell.length_c   1.000
_cell.angle_alpha   90.00
_cell.angle_beta   90.00
_cell.angle_gamma   90.00
#
_symmetry.space_group_name_H-M   'P 1'
#
loop_
_entity.id
_entity.type
_entity.pdbx_description
1 polymer ?
#
loop_
_entity_poly.entity_id
_entity_poly.type
_entity_poly.pdbx_seq_one_letter_code
_entity_poly.pdbx_strand_id
1 'polypeptide(L)'
;MNEIVRNGAAFVGLYLLMLAVLVRPQMNFNMYIKSFFLQADYSAVMVLTYRFDAYMALVAAPLSGGTVYALTQWNIQCENPNARKTIITAVVCSYILVLSVNFLANVMVLQQALVRFDQCPRQAWPMYCHMAGSFIKSALADMQSVITRQHVKRVRLTYRLR
;
A
#
# COMPACT_ATOMS: atom_id res chain seq x y z
N MET A 1 24.18 -19.43 -4.16
CA MET A 1 23.34 -18.38 -4.76
C MET A 1 24.22 -17.18 -5.05
N ASN A 2 24.37 -16.76 -6.31
CA ASN A 2 25.27 -15.65 -6.70
C ASN A 2 24.93 -14.36 -5.95
N GLU A 3 25.94 -13.59 -5.55
CA GLU A 3 25.74 -12.33 -4.82
C GLU A 3 24.87 -11.33 -5.59
N ILE A 4 24.97 -11.34 -6.92
CA ILE A 4 24.11 -10.56 -7.83
C ILE A 4 22.63 -10.93 -7.66
N VAL A 5 22.33 -12.23 -7.58
CA VAL A 5 20.95 -12.72 -7.41
C VAL A 5 20.41 -12.37 -6.03
N ARG A 6 21.24 -12.49 -4.98
CA ARG A 6 20.89 -12.08 -3.61
C ARG A 6 20.58 -10.59 -3.52
N ASN A 7 21.43 -9.74 -4.09
CA ASN A 7 21.27 -8.29 -4.05
C ASN A 7 20.09 -7.84 -4.92
N GLY A 8 19.89 -8.47 -6.07
CA GLY A 8 18.72 -8.24 -6.92
C GLY A 8 17.41 -8.60 -6.22
N ALA A 9 17.35 -9.77 -5.56
CA ALA A 9 16.18 -10.17 -4.77
C ALA A 9 15.92 -9.21 -3.60
N ALA A 10 16.96 -8.78 -2.90
CA ALA A 10 16.85 -7.80 -1.82
C ALA A 10 16.33 -6.44 -2.32
N PHE A 11 16.82 -5.97 -3.48
CA PHE A 11 16.35 -4.75 -4.12
C PHE A 11 14.87 -4.85 -4.49
N VAL A 12 14.46 -5.94 -5.15
CA VAL A 12 13.06 -6.15 -5.53
C VAL A 12 12.17 -6.20 -4.29
N GLY A 13 12.59 -6.91 -3.24
CA GLY A 13 11.86 -7.00 -1.98
C GLY A 13 11.67 -5.63 -1.32
N LEU A 14 12.75 -4.86 -1.15
CA LEU A 14 12.67 -3.51 -0.57
C LEU A 14 11.87 -2.56 -1.46
N TYR A 15 12.06 -2.61 -2.78
CA TYR A 15 11.32 -1.78 -3.71
C TYR A 15 9.81 -2.05 -3.65
N LEU A 16 9.38 -3.32 -3.68
CA LEU A 16 7.97 -3.69 -3.53
C LEU A 16 7.40 -3.27 -2.18
N LEU A 17 8.18 -3.40 -1.11
CA LEU A 17 7.76 -3.02 0.23
C LEU A 17 7.57 -1.49 0.34
N MET A 18 8.49 -0.72 -0.23
CA MET A 18 8.36 0.74 -0.30
C MET A 18 7.16 1.14 -1.18
N LEU A 19 6.98 0.51 -2.33
CA LEU A 19 5.83 0.75 -3.20
C LEU A 19 4.50 0.48 -2.50
N ALA A 20 4.39 -0.65 -1.79
CA ALA A 20 3.17 -1.03 -1.06
C ALA A 20 2.75 0.03 -0.04
N VAL A 21 3.73 0.68 0.59
CA VAL A 21 3.49 1.71 1.60
C VAL A 21 3.25 3.09 0.96
N LEU A 22 3.77 3.33 -0.24
CA LEU A 22 3.52 4.58 -0.98
C LEU A 22 2.15 4.61 -1.66
N VAL A 23 1.51 3.46 -1.87
CA VAL A 23 0.16 3.42 -2.43
C VAL A 23 -0.84 4.01 -1.43
N ARG A 24 -1.37 5.19 -1.75
CA ARG A 24 -2.31 5.88 -0.84
C ARG A 24 -3.73 5.35 -1.04
N PRO A 25 -4.39 4.85 0.01
CA PRO A 25 -5.81 4.52 -0.07
C PRO A 25 -6.63 5.80 -0.23
N GLN A 26 -7.55 5.80 -1.19
CA GLN A 26 -8.57 6.82 -1.40
C GLN A 26 -9.94 6.16 -1.29
N MET A 27 -10.67 6.44 -0.21
CA MET A 27 -12.06 5.99 -0.05
C MET A 27 -13.01 7.03 -0.63
N ASN A 28 -13.75 6.65 -1.67
CA ASN A 28 -14.81 7.45 -2.27
C ASN A 28 -16.18 6.88 -1.89
N PHE A 29 -17.14 7.77 -1.68
CA PHE A 29 -18.49 7.43 -1.24
C PHE A 29 -19.53 7.94 -2.21
N ASN A 30 -20.34 7.03 -2.73
CA ASN A 30 -21.49 7.38 -3.55
C ASN A 30 -22.76 6.90 -2.84
N MET A 31 -23.59 7.82 -2.39
CA MET A 31 -24.94 7.52 -1.89
C MET A 31 -25.90 7.54 -3.07
N TYR A 32 -26.61 6.43 -3.27
CA TYR A 32 -27.71 6.35 -4.22
C TYR A 32 -29.02 6.32 -3.45
N ILE A 33 -29.82 7.37 -3.65
CA ILE A 33 -31.19 7.46 -3.16
C ILE A 33 -32.09 7.05 -4.33
N LYS A 34 -32.68 5.85 -4.26
CA LYS A 34 -33.76 5.49 -5.17
C LYS A 34 -35.08 5.80 -4.47
N SER A 35 -35.70 6.91 -4.83
CA SER A 35 -37.08 7.22 -4.45
C SER A 35 -38.03 6.63 -5.49
N PHE A 36 -38.62 5.47 -5.20
CA PHE A 36 -39.85 5.06 -5.85
C PHE A 36 -41.02 5.45 -4.94
N PHE A 37 -42.14 5.87 -5.53
CA PHE A 37 -43.27 6.64 -4.98
C PHE A 37 -43.84 6.28 -3.57
N LEU A 38 -43.38 5.24 -2.87
CA LEU A 38 -43.76 4.90 -1.48
C LEU A 38 -42.64 4.26 -0.61
N GLN A 39 -41.43 4.02 -1.15
CA GLN A 39 -40.30 3.45 -0.40
C GLN A 39 -38.98 4.09 -0.87
N ALA A 40 -38.28 4.74 0.05
CA ALA A 40 -36.93 5.25 -0.20
C ALA A 40 -35.92 4.16 0.17
N ASP A 41 -35.32 3.53 -0.85
CA ASP A 41 -34.19 2.64 -0.64
C ASP A 41 -32.90 3.48 -0.62
N TYR A 42 -32.34 3.63 0.58
CA TYR A 42 -31.04 4.26 0.80
C TYR A 42 -29.95 3.20 0.63
N SER A 43 -29.11 3.36 -0.39
CA SER A 43 -27.94 2.50 -0.58
C SER A 43 -26.66 3.34 -0.59
N ALA A 44 -25.78 3.11 0.39
CA ALA A 44 -24.46 3.71 0.42
C ALA A 44 -23.45 2.74 -0.21
N VAL A 45 -22.77 3.18 -1.26
CA VAL A 45 -21.69 2.43 -1.90
C VAL A 45 -20.35 3.04 -1.48
N MET A 46 -19.59 2.30 -0.67
CA MET A 46 -18.19 2.62 -0.36
C MET A 46 -17.30 2.02 -1.44
N VAL A 47 -16.45 2.85 -2.07
CA VAL A 47 -15.47 2.42 -3.06
C VAL A 47 -14.08 2.74 -2.51
N LEU A 48 -13.30 1.71 -2.21
CA LEU A 48 -11.88 1.85 -1.91
C LEU A 48 -11.11 1.85 -3.23
N THR A 49 -10.53 3.00 -3.55
CA THR A 49 -9.57 3.16 -4.66
C THR A 49 -8.18 3.36 -4.10
N TYR A 50 -7.16 3.03 -4.87
CA TYR A 50 -5.78 3.26 -4.48
C TYR A 50 -5.15 4.19 -5.51
N ARG A 51 -4.64 5.33 -5.04
CA ARG A 51 -3.93 6.27 -5.90
C ARG A 51 -2.45 5.93 -5.85
N PHE A 52 -1.92 5.53 -7.01
CA PHE A 52 -0.50 5.34 -7.20
C PHE A 52 0.11 6.61 -7.77
N ASP A 53 1.08 7.18 -7.07
CA ASP A 53 1.84 8.33 -7.54
C ASP A 53 3.14 7.86 -8.19
N ALA A 54 3.25 8.00 -9.51
CA ALA A 54 4.43 7.58 -10.26
C ALA A 54 5.70 8.32 -9.83
N TYR A 55 5.59 9.56 -9.35
CA TYR A 55 6.74 10.31 -8.83
C TYR A 55 7.28 9.69 -7.54
N MET A 56 6.38 9.20 -6.68
CA MET A 56 6.78 8.50 -5.47
C MET A 56 7.44 7.15 -5.76
N ALA A 57 6.96 6.44 -6.78
CA ALA A 57 7.58 5.20 -7.25
C ALA A 57 8.99 5.43 -7.82
N LEU A 58 9.20 6.57 -8.48
CA LEU A 58 10.49 6.97 -9.04
C LEU A 58 11.50 7.34 -7.95
N VAL A 59 11.04 7.90 -6.83
CA VAL A 59 11.88 8.17 -5.64
C VAL A 59 12.14 6.90 -4.82
N ALA A 60 11.22 5.94 -4.81
CA ALA A 60 11.40 4.67 -4.10
C ALA A 60 12.56 3.84 -4.65
N ALA A 61 12.78 3.86 -5.97
CA ALA A 61 13.83 3.10 -6.65
C ALA A 61 15.26 3.48 -6.21
N PRO A 62 15.71 4.75 -6.25
CA PRO A 62 17.04 5.13 -5.78
C PRO A 62 17.21 4.89 -4.29
N LEU A 63 16.14 5.02 -3.49
CA LEU A 63 16.21 4.84 -2.05
C LEU A 63 16.34 3.35 -1.65
N SER A 64 15.67 2.44 -2.36
CA SER A 64 15.83 0.99 -2.20
C SER A 64 17.12 0.45 -2.85
N GLY A 65 17.57 1.03 -3.96
CA GLY A 65 18.87 0.72 -4.55
C GLY A 65 20.03 1.19 -3.65
N GLY A 66 19.92 2.39 -3.10
CA GLY A 66 20.89 2.98 -2.19
C GLY A 66 21.03 2.21 -0.88
N THR A 67 19.93 1.68 -0.31
CA THR A 67 20.01 0.83 0.89
C THR A 67 20.68 -0.51 0.62
N VAL A 68 20.34 -1.18 -0.48
CA VAL A 68 21.02 -2.44 -0.87
C VAL A 68 22.50 -2.17 -1.11
N TYR A 69 22.84 -1.13 -1.86
CA TYR A 69 24.22 -0.75 -2.10
C TYR A 69 24.96 -0.46 -0.78
N ALA A 70 24.39 0.36 0.10
CA ALA A 70 24.97 0.67 1.40
C ALA A 70 25.22 -0.61 2.24
N LEU A 71 24.27 -1.56 2.25
CA LEU A 71 24.42 -2.83 2.96
C LEU A 71 25.50 -3.73 2.35
N THR A 72 25.67 -3.74 1.01
CA THR A 72 26.77 -4.50 0.38
C THR A 72 28.15 -3.97 0.78
N GLN A 73 28.22 -2.67 1.12
CA GLN A 73 29.46 -2.00 1.49
C GLN A 73 29.80 -2.14 2.99
N TRP A 74 28.98 -2.83 3.79
CA TRP A 74 29.12 -2.91 5.26
C TRP A 74 30.40 -3.60 5.75
N ASN A 75 30.84 -4.66 5.06
CA ASN A 75 31.97 -5.50 5.49
C ASN A 75 33.27 -5.27 4.70
N ILE A 76 33.31 -4.28 3.80
CA ILE A 76 34.51 -4.01 3.02
C ILE A 76 35.53 -3.26 3.91
N GLN A 77 36.78 -3.73 3.95
CA GLN A 77 37.87 -3.06 4.67
C GLN A 77 38.11 -1.66 4.07
N CYS A 78 38.01 -0.63 4.92
CA CYS A 78 38.25 0.76 4.56
C CYS A 78 39.02 1.46 5.67
N GLU A 79 39.69 2.55 5.31
CA GLU A 79 40.56 3.35 6.16
C GLU A 79 39.83 3.97 7.37
N ASN A 80 38.53 4.30 7.20
CA ASN A 80 37.66 4.79 8.29
C ASN A 80 36.36 3.95 8.40
N PRO A 81 36.40 2.80 9.07
CA PRO A 81 35.26 1.89 9.14
C PRO A 81 34.07 2.47 9.93
N ASN A 82 34.34 3.32 10.92
CA ASN A 82 33.29 3.93 11.75
C ASN A 82 32.47 4.97 10.99
N ALA A 83 33.11 5.86 10.23
CA ALA A 83 32.44 6.89 9.44
C ALA A 83 31.57 6.28 8.31
N ARG A 84 31.99 5.15 7.74
CA ARG A 84 31.20 4.44 6.74
C ARG A 84 30.00 3.73 7.36
N LYS A 85 30.17 3.08 8.51
CA LYS A 85 29.07 2.44 9.24
C LYS A 85 28.00 3.44 9.67
N THR A 86 28.38 4.65 10.08
CA THR A 86 27.40 5.70 10.41
C THR A 86 26.61 6.15 9.18
N ILE A 87 27.27 6.32 8.02
CA ILE A 87 26.58 6.65 6.75
C ILE A 87 25.61 5.54 6.34
N ILE A 88 26.05 4.27 6.37
CA ILE A 88 25.17 3.14 6.02
C ILE A 88 23.98 3.08 6.97
N THR A 89 24.21 3.27 8.26
CA THR A 89 23.14 3.30 9.27
C THR A 89 22.16 4.44 9.00
N ALA A 90 22.65 5.63 8.65
CA ALA A 90 21.81 6.78 8.31
C ALA A 90 20.93 6.50 7.08
N VAL A 91 21.49 5.87 6.03
CA VAL A 91 20.72 5.48 4.82
C VAL A 91 19.64 4.46 5.17
N VAL A 92 19.96 3.43 5.95
CA VAL A 92 18.99 2.43 6.40
C VAL A 92 17.91 3.05 7.29
N CYS A 93 18.29 3.92 8.23
CA CYS A 93 17.34 4.64 9.08
C CYS A 93 16.41 5.55 8.25
N SER A 94 16.93 6.25 7.25
CA SER A 94 16.11 7.09 6.37
C SER A 94 15.06 6.28 5.62
N TYR A 95 15.42 5.08 5.14
CA TYR A 95 14.51 4.15 4.50
C TYR A 95 13.38 3.72 5.46
N ILE A 96 13.74 3.30 6.67
CA ILE A 96 12.77 2.87 7.69
C ILE A 96 11.85 4.02 8.10
N LEU A 97 12.37 5.24 8.20
CA LEU A 97 11.61 6.43 8.58
C LEU A 97 10.56 6.75 7.50
N VAL A 98 10.96 6.81 6.22
CA VAL A 98 10.03 7.03 5.11
C VAL A 98 8.94 5.95 5.08
N LEU A 99 9.32 4.71 5.34
CA LEU A 99 8.39 3.60 5.42
C LEU A 99 7.37 3.79 6.54
N SER A 100 7.84 4.08 7.74
CA SER A 100 7.01 4.25 8.93
C SER A 100 6.03 5.41 8.76
N VAL A 101 6.51 6.56 8.25
CA VAL A 101 5.67 7.75 8.06
C VAL A 101 4.56 7.50 7.04
N ASN A 102 4.88 6.87 5.90
CA ASN A 102 3.86 6.58 4.89
C ASN A 102 2.88 5.50 5.37
N PHE A 103 3.36 4.51 6.14
CA PHE A 103 2.47 3.51 6.75
C PHE A 103 1.50 4.16 7.74
N LEU A 104 2.00 5.01 8.64
CA LEU A 104 1.19 5.79 9.58
C LEU A 104 0.19 6.68 8.85
N ALA A 105 0.60 7.40 7.82
CA ALA A 105 -0.28 8.25 7.03
C ALA A 105 -1.43 7.45 6.40
N ASN A 106 -1.14 6.28 5.82
CA ASN A 106 -2.17 5.42 5.24
C ASN A 106 -3.15 4.89 6.31
N VAL A 107 -2.64 4.51 7.49
CA VAL A 107 -3.48 4.07 8.63
C VAL A 107 -4.34 5.23 9.15
N MET A 108 -3.80 6.45 9.24
CA MET A 108 -4.54 7.63 9.69
C MET A 108 -5.66 8.02 8.72
N VAL A 109 -5.39 8.04 7.41
CA VAL A 109 -6.43 8.32 6.40
C VAL A 109 -7.55 7.28 6.48
N LEU A 110 -7.19 6.03 6.70
CA LEU A 110 -8.15 4.95 6.90
C LEU A 110 -8.97 5.16 8.18
N GLN A 111 -8.34 5.47 9.31
CA GLN A 111 -9.04 5.74 10.56
C GLN A 111 -9.97 6.95 10.44
N GLN A 112 -9.53 8.03 9.78
CA GLN A 112 -10.36 9.21 9.52
C GLN A 112 -11.59 8.87 8.66
N ALA A 113 -11.41 8.05 7.63
CA ALA A 113 -12.53 7.58 6.81
C ALA A 113 -13.52 6.80 7.67
N LEU A 114 -13.06 5.90 8.55
CA LEU A 114 -13.91 5.05 9.39
C LEU A 114 -14.64 5.81 10.51
N VAL A 115 -13.99 6.78 11.17
CA VAL A 115 -14.62 7.63 12.19
C VAL A 115 -15.79 8.44 11.60
N ARG A 116 -15.68 8.84 10.33
CA ARG A 116 -16.76 9.56 9.63
C ARG A 116 -18.04 8.73 9.43
N PHE A 117 -18.00 7.41 9.64
CA PHE A 117 -19.15 6.51 9.52
C PHE A 117 -19.80 6.11 10.84
N ASP A 118 -19.37 6.68 11.98
CA ASP A 118 -19.89 6.34 13.31
C ASP A 118 -19.81 4.82 13.63
N GLN A 119 -19.00 4.09 12.85
CA GLN A 119 -18.75 2.68 13.01
C GLN A 119 -17.79 2.49 14.19
N CYS A 120 -18.16 1.64 15.15
CA CYS A 120 -17.27 1.26 16.25
C CYS A 120 -15.90 0.84 15.70
N PRO A 121 -14.78 1.44 16.17
CA PRO A 121 -13.44 1.21 15.61
C PRO A 121 -13.04 -0.28 15.54
N ARG A 122 -13.57 -1.09 16.46
CA ARG A 122 -13.38 -2.56 16.48
C ARG A 122 -14.03 -3.30 15.31
N GLN A 123 -15.17 -2.84 14.80
CA GLN A 123 -15.88 -3.47 13.68
C GLN A 123 -15.44 -2.93 12.31
N ALA A 124 -14.88 -1.71 12.32
CA ALA A 124 -14.35 -1.06 11.14
C ALA A 124 -13.09 -1.75 10.58
N TRP A 125 -12.22 -2.28 11.46
CA TRP A 125 -10.99 -2.98 11.08
C TRP A 125 -11.21 -4.25 10.24
N PRO A 126 -12.08 -5.21 10.64
CA PRO A 126 -12.35 -6.37 9.81
C PRO A 126 -13.02 -5.98 8.48
N MET A 127 -13.88 -4.96 8.46
CA MET A 127 -14.47 -4.44 7.22
C MET A 127 -13.39 -3.94 6.25
N TYR A 128 -12.38 -3.22 6.76
CA TYR A 128 -11.21 -2.82 5.97
C TYR A 128 -10.40 -4.03 5.47
N CYS A 129 -10.09 -5.01 6.33
CA CYS A 129 -9.37 -6.21 5.91
C CYS A 129 -10.10 -6.95 4.78
N HIS A 130 -11.44 -7.03 4.86
CA HIS A 130 -12.26 -7.59 3.79
C HIS A 130 -12.20 -6.75 2.51
N MET A 131 -12.26 -5.42 2.61
CA MET A 131 -12.12 -4.52 1.46
C MET A 131 -10.73 -4.62 0.82
N ALA A 132 -9.66 -4.57 1.60
CA ALA A 132 -8.29 -4.73 1.13
C ALA A 132 -8.08 -6.12 0.49
N GLY A 133 -8.59 -7.18 1.10
CA GLY A 133 -8.56 -8.52 0.53
C GLY A 133 -9.34 -8.63 -0.78
N SER A 134 -10.50 -7.97 -0.88
CA SER A 134 -11.28 -7.92 -2.12
C SER A 134 -10.58 -7.11 -3.22
N PHE A 135 -9.86 -6.05 -2.85
CA PHE A 135 -9.06 -5.26 -3.76
C PHE A 135 -7.89 -6.08 -4.32
N ILE A 136 -7.14 -6.80 -3.46
CA ILE A 136 -6.04 -7.68 -3.90
C ILE A 136 -6.57 -8.76 -4.84
N LYS A 137 -7.71 -9.39 -4.50
CA LYS A 137 -8.35 -10.38 -5.38
C LYS A 137 -8.75 -9.78 -6.72
N SER A 138 -9.32 -8.57 -6.72
CA SER A 138 -9.69 -7.87 -7.95
C SER A 138 -8.45 -7.48 -8.77
N ALA A 139 -7.38 -7.00 -8.14
CA ALA A 139 -6.14 -6.61 -8.81
C ALA A 139 -5.44 -7.82 -9.45
N LEU A 140 -5.41 -8.96 -8.74
CA LEU A 140 -4.88 -10.21 -9.28
C LEU A 140 -5.72 -10.70 -10.46
N ALA A 141 -7.05 -10.65 -10.33
CA ALA A 141 -7.96 -11.03 -11.40
C ALA A 141 -7.90 -10.07 -12.59
N ASP A 142 -7.65 -8.77 -12.36
CA ASP A 142 -7.41 -7.79 -13.42
C ASP A 142 -6.06 -7.99 -14.11
N MET A 143 -4.99 -8.36 -13.40
CA MET A 143 -3.74 -8.79 -14.05
C MET A 143 -3.96 -10.03 -14.91
N GLN A 144 -4.70 -11.01 -14.38
CA GLN A 144 -5.04 -12.22 -15.12
C GLN A 144 -5.91 -11.89 -16.34
N SER A 145 -6.86 -10.95 -16.22
CA SER A 145 -7.74 -10.51 -17.30
C SER A 145 -6.96 -9.78 -18.40
N VAL A 146 -5.96 -8.98 -18.07
CA VAL A 146 -5.06 -8.34 -19.05
C VAL A 146 -4.27 -9.40 -19.83
N ILE A 147 -3.82 -10.46 -19.16
CA ILE A 147 -3.09 -11.57 -19.78
C ILE A 147 -4.02 -12.44 -20.64
N THR A 148 -5.25 -12.70 -20.19
CA THR A 148 -6.20 -13.62 -20.84
C THR A 148 -7.27 -12.93 -21.71
N ARG A 149 -7.31 -11.59 -21.75
CA ARG A 149 -8.31 -10.74 -22.43
C ARG A 149 -9.79 -11.01 -22.04
N GLN A 150 -10.05 -11.66 -20.91
CA GLN A 150 -11.41 -11.99 -20.47
C GLN A 150 -11.95 -10.97 -19.47
N HIS A 151 -13.17 -10.46 -19.65
CA HIS A 151 -13.78 -9.52 -18.70
C HIS A 151 -14.03 -10.15 -17.33
N VAL A 152 -13.43 -9.58 -16.27
CA VAL A 152 -13.64 -10.02 -14.88
C VAL A 152 -14.71 -9.17 -14.19
N LYS A 153 -15.59 -9.85 -13.46
CA LYS A 153 -16.66 -9.23 -12.67
C LYS A 153 -16.08 -8.60 -11.41
N ARG A 154 -16.21 -7.28 -11.24
CA ARG A 154 -15.74 -6.54 -10.06
C ARG A 154 -16.40 -7.08 -8.78
N VAL A 155 -15.58 -7.38 -7.78
CA VAL A 155 -16.04 -7.86 -6.47
C VAL A 155 -16.78 -6.71 -5.76
N ARG A 156 -18.03 -6.95 -5.35
CA ARG A 156 -18.81 -6.02 -4.52
C ARG A 156 -18.98 -6.61 -3.14
N LEU A 157 -18.62 -5.86 -2.11
CA LEU A 157 -18.92 -6.18 -0.72
C LEU A 157 -20.14 -5.36 -0.30
N THR A 158 -21.17 -6.04 0.19
CA THR A 158 -22.40 -5.41 0.68
C THR A 158 -22.45 -5.54 2.19
N TYR A 159 -22.52 -4.40 2.89
CA TYR A 159 -22.68 -4.36 4.34
C TYR A 159 -24.02 -3.71 4.69
N ARG A 160 -24.74 -4.27 5.66
CA ARG A 160 -25.89 -3.59 6.26
C ARG A 160 -25.38 -2.59 7.27
N LEU A 161 -25.67 -1.31 7.04
CA LEU A 161 -25.52 -0.27 8.06
C LEU A 161 -26.58 -0.56 9.15
N ARG A 162 -26.19 -0.43 10.42
CA ARG A 162 -27.07 -0.58 11.57
C ARG A 162 -27.48 0.79 12.09
#